data_AF-A0A5B9FR88-F1
#
_entry.id   AF-A0A5B9FR88-F1
#
_cell.length_a   1.000
_cell.length_b   1.000
_cell.length_c   1.000
_cell.angle_alpha   90.00
_cell.angle_beta   90.00
_cell.angle_gamma   90.00
#
_symmetry.space_group_name_H-M   'P 1'
#
loop_
_entity.id
_entity.type
_entity.pdbx_description
1 polymer ?
#
loop_
_entity_poly.entity_id
_entity_poly.type
_entity_poly.pdbx_seq_one_letter_code
_entity_poly.pdbx_strand_id
1 'polypeptide(L)'
;MPRPSEMIFGMDQTLHLPTLMVVHALITLISTVVTIYMWLRYRGSRVLPLLVAAGVAGCVAMLLHASRETLPLTVSSGVGLCLGILAVGLFWQAVVAFEGGRVSIPKASAGALVWMLLWFTPPLQHSVEARTATLGLFVAAYCFLTARETLARAKHEPLPSRTVAAVANMLRGFLWLAAVPLSIFVAPPYAADGATAHWFAYIALANSMLIVLSLVSLLIVAKERDEWRYRLASERDPLTNLANRRTFVTEANEILRQTEGGASLLLFDIDHFKTVNDTYGHAAGDQALLAFSRAIDQRMPKGWLFARIGGEEFACLMPRMSAQQAIAVAENLRLAIADMVMPGVETLRVTVSIGICEAPERGTGLDTLLASADAALYRAKADGRNCVRLYEPSALLSEAGQALVVADPMPRRGLVRMGRRIA
;
A
#
# COMPACT_ATOMS: atom_id res chain seq x y z
N MET A 1 18.59 -65.93 17.98
CA MET A 1 17.78 -64.78 18.44
C MET A 1 18.57 -63.52 18.18
N PRO A 2 18.12 -62.60 17.30
CA PRO A 2 18.81 -61.33 17.10
C PRO A 2 18.60 -60.41 18.31
N ARG A 3 19.55 -59.50 18.56
CA ARG A 3 19.56 -58.60 19.73
C ARG A 3 18.43 -57.56 19.62
N PRO A 4 17.81 -57.15 20.74
CA PRO A 4 16.69 -56.20 20.75
C PRO A 4 17.05 -54.77 20.28
N SER A 5 18.32 -54.48 19.99
CA SER A 5 18.76 -53.20 19.42
C SER A 5 18.59 -53.07 17.90
N GLU A 6 18.31 -54.17 17.18
CA GLU A 6 18.13 -54.14 15.71
C GLU A 6 16.66 -54.01 15.27
N MET A 7 15.69 -54.10 16.19
CA MET A 7 14.26 -53.97 15.87
C MET A 7 13.69 -52.55 15.96
N ILE A 8 14.44 -51.55 16.43
CA ILE A 8 13.92 -50.19 16.68
C ILE A 8 14.29 -49.20 15.55
N PHE A 9 15.22 -49.55 14.66
CA PHE A 9 15.60 -48.72 13.50
C PHE A 9 15.09 -49.24 12.15
N GLY A 10 14.10 -50.15 12.16
CA GLY A 10 13.45 -50.70 10.97
C GLY A 10 12.20 -49.93 10.54
N MET A 11 12.25 -48.60 10.54
CA MET A 11 11.28 -47.82 9.76
C MET A 11 12.03 -47.27 8.56
N ASP A 12 11.91 -47.95 7.41
CA ASP A 12 12.20 -47.37 6.10
C ASP A 12 11.26 -46.18 5.88
N GLN A 13 11.56 -45.04 6.51
CA GLN A 13 10.84 -43.78 6.32
C GLN A 13 11.35 -43.09 5.05
N THR A 14 11.42 -43.81 3.94
CA THR A 14 11.66 -43.19 2.64
C THR A 14 10.33 -42.58 2.18
N LEU A 15 10.30 -41.25 2.03
CA LEU A 15 9.16 -40.55 1.47
C LEU A 15 8.96 -41.03 0.04
N HIS A 16 7.88 -41.77 -0.21
CA HIS A 16 7.55 -42.31 -1.53
C HIS A 16 7.31 -41.15 -2.52
N LEU A 17 8.02 -41.14 -3.65
CA LEU A 17 7.99 -40.04 -4.63
C LEU A 17 6.58 -39.65 -5.10
N PRO A 18 5.70 -40.59 -5.47
CA PRO A 18 4.34 -40.29 -5.89
C PRO A 18 3.57 -39.52 -4.82
N THR A 19 3.76 -39.85 -3.54
CA THR A 19 3.11 -39.15 -2.43
C THR A 19 3.55 -37.69 -2.36
N LEU A 20 4.85 -37.39 -2.51
CA LEU A 20 5.36 -36.02 -2.56
C LEU A 20 4.77 -35.22 -3.74
N MET A 21 4.67 -35.85 -4.92
CA MET A 21 4.11 -35.20 -6.11
C MET A 21 2.59 -34.96 -5.97
N VAL A 22 1.85 -35.90 -5.37
CA VAL A 22 0.42 -35.74 -5.10
C VAL A 22 0.18 -34.61 -4.08
N VAL A 23 0.98 -34.53 -3.02
CA VAL A 23 0.91 -33.43 -2.05
C VAL A 23 1.18 -32.09 -2.74
N HIS A 24 2.20 -32.01 -3.60
CA HIS A 24 2.48 -30.80 -4.39
C HIS A 24 1.31 -30.45 -5.32
N ALA A 25 0.74 -31.43 -6.02
CA ALA A 25 -0.38 -31.25 -6.91
C ALA A 25 -1.61 -30.71 -6.16
N LEU A 26 -1.88 -31.22 -4.94
CA LEU A 26 -2.99 -30.77 -4.10
C LEU A 26 -2.80 -29.32 -3.62
N ILE A 27 -1.60 -28.97 -3.15
CA ILE A 27 -1.27 -27.59 -2.74
C ILE A 27 -1.47 -26.62 -3.91
N THR A 28 -0.98 -26.99 -5.09
CA THR A 28 -1.12 -26.19 -6.31
C THR A 28 -2.59 -26.11 -6.74
N LEU A 29 -3.35 -27.19 -6.60
CA LEU A 29 -4.77 -27.25 -6.95
C LEU A 29 -5.60 -26.31 -6.07
N ILE A 30 -5.41 -26.35 -4.75
CA ILE A 30 -6.08 -25.46 -3.80
C ILE A 30 -5.82 -23.99 -4.18
N SER A 31 -4.55 -23.65 -4.40
CA SER A 31 -4.13 -22.30 -4.82
C SER A 31 -4.76 -21.88 -6.16
N THR A 32 -4.88 -22.82 -7.09
CA THR A 32 -5.50 -22.61 -8.40
C THR A 32 -7.00 -22.38 -8.28
N VAL A 33 -7.71 -23.14 -7.45
CA VAL A 33 -9.16 -22.99 -7.21
C VAL A 33 -9.47 -21.61 -6.62
N VAL A 34 -8.68 -21.16 -5.63
CA VAL A 34 -8.80 -19.80 -5.07
C VAL A 34 -8.61 -18.74 -6.16
N THR A 35 -7.60 -18.92 -7.02
CA THR A 35 -7.32 -17.98 -8.11
C THR A 35 -8.44 -17.98 -9.17
N ILE A 36 -9.02 -19.14 -9.48
CA ILE A 36 -10.19 -19.26 -10.38
C ILE A 36 -11.38 -18.48 -9.79
N TYR A 37 -11.68 -18.68 -8.50
CA TYR A 37 -12.73 -17.93 -7.82
C TYR A 37 -12.50 -16.42 -7.92
N MET A 38 -11.27 -15.95 -7.67
CA MET A 38 -10.91 -14.54 -7.85
C MET A 38 -11.10 -14.08 -9.28
N TRP A 39 -10.71 -14.88 -10.29
CA TRP A 39 -10.86 -14.51 -11.69
C TRP A 39 -12.34 -14.37 -12.10
N LEU A 40 -13.20 -15.25 -11.59
CA LEU A 40 -14.64 -15.18 -11.82
C LEU A 40 -15.26 -13.90 -11.25
N ARG A 41 -14.75 -13.40 -10.12
CA ARG A 41 -15.18 -12.13 -9.51
C ARG A 41 -14.57 -10.90 -10.20
N TYR A 42 -13.34 -10.99 -10.68
CA TYR A 42 -12.57 -9.89 -11.26
C TYR A 42 -12.18 -10.16 -12.72
N ARG A 43 -13.18 -10.29 -13.60
CA ARG A 43 -13.02 -10.64 -15.03
C ARG A 43 -12.11 -9.68 -15.83
N GLY A 44 -11.94 -8.44 -15.38
CA GLY A 44 -11.07 -7.45 -16.04
C GLY A 44 -9.57 -7.60 -15.76
N SER A 45 -9.16 -8.52 -14.87
CA SER A 45 -7.75 -8.69 -14.51
C SER A 45 -6.94 -9.39 -15.60
N ARG A 46 -5.78 -8.81 -15.94
CA ARG A 46 -4.78 -9.43 -16.83
C ARG A 46 -3.88 -10.46 -16.11
N VAL A 47 -3.86 -10.44 -14.77
CA VAL A 47 -2.96 -11.26 -13.93
C VAL A 47 -3.58 -12.62 -13.65
N LEU A 48 -4.85 -12.63 -13.22
CA LEU A 48 -5.57 -13.82 -12.80
C LEU A 48 -5.64 -14.93 -13.86
N PRO A 49 -5.93 -14.67 -15.15
CA PRO A 49 -5.92 -15.74 -16.16
C PRO A 49 -4.54 -16.40 -16.32
N LEU A 50 -3.45 -15.64 -16.18
CA LEU A 50 -2.09 -16.19 -16.26
C LEU A 50 -1.76 -17.05 -15.03
N LEU A 51 -2.17 -16.63 -13.84
CA LEU A 51 -2.01 -17.43 -12.62
C LEU A 51 -2.84 -18.72 -12.66
N VAL A 52 -4.06 -18.67 -13.21
CA VAL A 52 -4.89 -19.88 -13.44
C VAL A 52 -4.20 -20.81 -14.44
N ALA A 53 -3.74 -20.29 -15.58
CA ALA A 53 -3.05 -21.10 -16.58
C ALA A 53 -1.76 -21.73 -16.01
N ALA A 54 -0.99 -20.98 -15.21
CA ALA A 54 0.19 -21.48 -14.51
C ALA A 54 -0.17 -22.59 -13.51
N GLY A 55 -1.19 -22.38 -12.70
CA GLY A 55 -1.67 -23.35 -11.71
C GLY A 55 -2.17 -24.65 -12.34
N VAL A 56 -3.00 -24.55 -13.38
CA VAL A 56 -3.48 -25.71 -14.14
C VAL A 56 -2.32 -26.48 -14.79
N ALA A 57 -1.40 -25.77 -15.46
CA ALA A 57 -0.22 -26.40 -16.06
C ALA A 57 0.64 -27.11 -15.00
N GLY A 58 0.83 -26.48 -13.83
CA GLY A 58 1.55 -27.06 -12.69
C GLY A 58 0.88 -28.31 -12.11
N CYS A 59 -0.44 -28.29 -11.92
CA CYS A 59 -1.19 -29.47 -11.46
C CYS A 59 -1.08 -30.63 -12.45
N VAL A 60 -1.32 -30.38 -13.74
CA VAL A 60 -1.22 -31.42 -14.78
C VAL A 60 0.21 -31.96 -14.87
N ALA A 61 1.23 -31.10 -14.81
CA ALA A 61 2.63 -31.49 -14.78
C ALA A 61 2.92 -32.50 -13.65
N MET A 62 2.47 -32.20 -12.44
CA MET A 62 2.73 -33.07 -11.28
C MET A 62 1.95 -34.39 -11.35
N LEU A 63 0.69 -34.37 -11.83
CA LEU A 63 -0.10 -35.60 -11.97
C LEU A 63 0.49 -36.55 -13.03
N LEU A 64 0.94 -36.00 -14.16
CA LEU A 64 1.63 -36.78 -15.20
C LEU A 64 2.94 -37.36 -14.66
N HIS A 65 3.71 -36.57 -13.90
CA HIS A 65 4.97 -37.03 -13.34
C HIS A 65 4.79 -38.04 -12.20
N ALA A 66 3.77 -37.88 -11.37
CA ALA A 66 3.39 -38.85 -10.33
C ALA A 66 3.01 -40.21 -10.94
N SER A 67 2.43 -40.19 -12.14
CA SER A 67 2.01 -41.39 -12.88
C SER A 67 3.14 -41.97 -13.76
N ARG A 68 4.41 -41.71 -13.44
CA ARG A 68 5.57 -42.14 -14.25
C ARG A 68 5.77 -43.66 -14.36
N GLU A 69 5.23 -44.42 -13.41
CA GLU A 69 5.31 -45.89 -13.43
C GLU A 69 4.29 -46.51 -14.40
N THR A 70 3.19 -45.81 -14.67
CA THR A 70 2.09 -46.30 -15.52
C THR A 70 2.09 -45.66 -16.90
N LEU A 71 2.55 -44.41 -17.03
CA LEU A 71 2.57 -43.67 -18.28
C LEU A 71 3.92 -43.80 -19.01
N PRO A 72 3.93 -43.76 -20.36
CA PRO A 72 5.16 -43.68 -21.13
C PRO A 72 6.03 -42.51 -20.67
N LEU A 73 7.36 -42.71 -20.66
CA LEU A 73 8.33 -41.71 -20.20
C LEU A 73 8.16 -40.34 -20.89
N THR A 74 7.84 -40.35 -22.18
CA THR A 74 7.55 -39.13 -22.97
C THR A 74 6.36 -38.35 -22.44
N VAL A 75 5.31 -39.03 -21.95
CA VAL A 75 4.11 -38.38 -21.41
C VAL A 75 4.37 -37.91 -19.98
N SER A 76 4.91 -38.79 -19.13
CA SER A 76 5.11 -38.50 -17.71
C SER A 76 6.20 -37.46 -17.44
N SER A 77 7.37 -37.61 -18.08
CA SER A 77 8.52 -36.73 -17.86
C SER A 77 8.72 -35.73 -18.99
N GLY A 78 8.52 -36.12 -20.25
CA GLY A 78 8.67 -35.21 -21.38
C GLY A 78 7.65 -34.08 -21.35
N VAL A 79 6.36 -34.43 -21.48
CA VAL A 79 5.25 -33.47 -21.43
C VAL A 79 5.04 -32.94 -20.01
N GLY A 80 5.11 -33.80 -18.99
CA GLY A 80 4.91 -33.37 -17.60
C GLY A 80 5.88 -32.27 -17.16
N LEU A 81 7.19 -32.46 -17.32
CA LEU A 81 8.18 -31.45 -16.91
C LEU A 81 8.16 -30.21 -17.83
N CYS A 82 7.82 -30.38 -19.11
CA CYS A 82 7.57 -29.27 -20.04
C CYS A 82 6.46 -28.33 -19.52
N LEU A 83 5.33 -28.90 -19.10
CA LEU A 83 4.22 -28.16 -18.50
C LEU A 83 4.63 -27.50 -17.18
N GLY A 84 5.51 -28.15 -16.40
CA GLY A 84 6.09 -27.56 -15.20
C GLY A 84 6.91 -26.30 -15.50
N ILE A 85 7.76 -26.34 -16.53
CA ILE A 85 8.55 -25.17 -16.97
C ILE A 85 7.62 -24.07 -17.48
N LEU A 86 6.61 -24.42 -18.27
CA LEU A 86 5.60 -23.47 -18.76
C LEU A 86 4.85 -22.81 -17.58
N ALA A 87 4.51 -23.56 -16.54
CA ALA A 87 3.82 -23.03 -15.36
C ALA A 87 4.64 -21.92 -14.68
N VAL A 88 5.95 -22.13 -14.49
CA VAL A 88 6.83 -21.10 -13.90
C VAL A 88 7.00 -19.90 -14.83
N GLY A 89 7.10 -20.13 -16.14
CA GLY A 89 7.15 -19.06 -17.14
C GLY A 89 5.88 -18.21 -17.19
N LEU A 90 4.70 -18.83 -17.08
CA LEU A 90 3.41 -18.15 -17.00
C LEU A 90 3.27 -17.37 -15.70
N PHE A 91 3.73 -17.93 -14.58
CA PHE A 91 3.77 -17.22 -13.30
C PHE A 91 4.65 -15.96 -13.38
N TRP A 92 5.83 -16.05 -14.00
CA TRP A 92 6.67 -14.88 -14.25
C TRP A 92 5.93 -13.82 -15.08
N GLN A 93 5.23 -14.21 -16.15
CA GLN A 93 4.43 -13.27 -16.93
C GLN A 93 3.23 -12.71 -16.15
N ALA A 94 2.66 -13.45 -15.20
CA ALA A 94 1.66 -12.92 -14.30
C ALA A 94 2.22 -11.80 -13.40
N VAL A 95 3.46 -11.95 -12.92
CA VAL A 95 4.16 -10.88 -12.17
C VAL A 95 4.49 -9.69 -13.09
N VAL A 96 4.94 -9.92 -14.31
CA VAL A 96 5.11 -8.84 -15.31
C VAL A 96 3.80 -8.08 -15.53
N ALA A 97 2.67 -8.79 -15.68
CA ALA A 97 1.35 -8.18 -15.80
C ALA A 97 0.96 -7.39 -14.55
N PHE A 98 1.24 -7.95 -13.37
CA PHE A 98 0.95 -7.34 -12.07
C PHE A 98 1.73 -6.03 -11.89
N GLU A 99 2.97 -5.97 -12.36
CA GLU A 99 3.78 -4.75 -12.36
C GLU A 99 3.45 -3.80 -13.52
N GLY A 100 2.42 -4.08 -14.33
CA GLY A 100 2.00 -3.23 -15.44
C GLY A 100 2.90 -3.31 -16.67
N GLY A 101 3.75 -4.33 -16.77
CA GLY A 101 4.54 -4.64 -17.95
C GLY A 101 3.71 -5.26 -19.09
N ARG A 102 4.33 -5.37 -20.27
CA ARG A 102 3.70 -6.03 -21.43
C ARG A 102 3.92 -7.54 -21.35
N VAL A 103 2.81 -8.28 -21.20
CA VAL A 103 2.81 -9.75 -21.21
C VAL A 103 3.29 -10.28 -22.54
N SER A 104 4.16 -11.28 -22.52
CA SER A 104 4.68 -11.98 -23.69
C SER A 104 4.63 -13.49 -23.48
N ILE A 105 3.64 -14.14 -24.10
CA ILE A 105 3.50 -15.60 -24.09
C ILE A 105 4.73 -16.31 -24.69
N PRO A 106 5.34 -15.83 -25.80
CA PRO A 106 6.57 -16.44 -26.30
C PRO A 106 7.70 -16.48 -25.26
N LYS A 107 7.84 -15.45 -24.42
CA LYS A 107 8.82 -15.43 -23.33
C LYS A 107 8.48 -16.40 -22.21
N ALA A 108 7.20 -16.59 -21.88
CA ALA A 108 6.78 -17.63 -20.93
C ALA A 108 7.11 -19.03 -21.44
N SER A 109 6.84 -19.28 -22.72
CA SER A 109 6.95 -20.61 -23.34
C SER A 109 8.37 -20.96 -23.80
N ALA A 110 9.32 -20.02 -23.81
CA ALA A 110 10.68 -20.24 -24.32
C ALA A 110 11.38 -21.45 -23.67
N GLY A 111 11.40 -21.54 -22.34
CA GLY A 111 12.00 -22.68 -21.65
C GLY A 111 11.30 -24.01 -21.95
N ALA A 112 9.97 -24.01 -22.09
CA ALA A 112 9.20 -25.20 -22.44
C ALA A 112 9.48 -25.67 -23.89
N LEU A 113 9.64 -24.72 -24.82
CA LEU A 113 10.03 -25.02 -26.20
C LEU A 113 11.44 -25.60 -26.27
N VAL A 114 12.40 -25.00 -25.56
CA VAL A 114 13.77 -25.53 -25.50
C VAL A 114 13.79 -26.91 -24.84
N TRP A 115 13.02 -27.12 -23.77
CA TRP A 115 12.86 -28.44 -23.16
C TRP A 115 12.35 -29.49 -24.15
N MET A 116 11.32 -29.17 -24.93
CA MET A 116 10.78 -30.10 -25.93
C MET A 116 11.79 -30.41 -27.04
N LEU A 117 12.61 -29.45 -27.44
CA LEU A 117 13.69 -29.70 -28.40
C LEU A 117 14.77 -30.61 -27.79
N LEU A 118 15.17 -30.34 -26.55
CA LEU A 118 16.16 -31.15 -25.84
C LEU A 118 15.65 -32.56 -25.51
N TRP A 119 14.33 -32.76 -25.39
CA TRP A 119 13.72 -34.06 -25.08
C TRP A 119 14.09 -35.15 -26.09
N PHE A 120 14.33 -34.78 -27.34
CA PHE A 120 14.72 -35.73 -28.40
C PHE A 120 16.21 -36.09 -28.37
N THR A 121 16.98 -35.56 -27.42
CA THR A 121 18.40 -35.88 -27.26
C THR A 121 18.61 -37.07 -26.32
N PRO A 122 19.60 -37.94 -26.58
CA PRO A 122 19.89 -39.09 -25.71
C PRO A 122 20.10 -38.75 -24.22
N PRO A 123 20.77 -37.65 -23.84
CA PRO A 123 20.95 -37.29 -22.44
C PRO A 123 19.63 -37.16 -21.68
N LEU A 124 18.63 -36.48 -22.24
CA LEU A 124 17.34 -36.29 -21.55
C LEU A 124 16.49 -37.56 -21.55
N GLN A 125 16.63 -38.44 -22.54
CA GLN A 125 15.87 -39.71 -22.56
C GLN A 125 16.43 -40.73 -21.57
N HIS A 126 17.76 -40.84 -21.46
CA HIS A 126 18.39 -41.91 -20.68
C HIS A 126 18.82 -41.53 -19.27
N SER A 127 19.11 -40.25 -19.00
CA SER A 127 19.60 -39.79 -17.67
C SER A 127 18.53 -38.98 -16.93
N VAL A 128 18.21 -39.41 -15.71
CA VAL A 128 17.34 -38.67 -14.79
C VAL A 128 18.06 -37.41 -14.29
N GLU A 129 19.38 -37.51 -14.13
CA GLU A 129 20.25 -36.44 -13.68
C GLU A 129 20.25 -35.29 -14.68
N ALA A 130 20.37 -35.59 -15.97
CA ALA A 130 20.29 -34.60 -17.04
C ALA A 130 18.92 -33.90 -17.08
N ARG A 131 17.82 -34.65 -16.86
CA ARG A 131 16.47 -34.08 -16.79
C ARG A 131 16.33 -33.11 -15.62
N THR A 132 16.76 -33.51 -14.41
CA THR A 132 16.66 -32.67 -13.22
C THR A 132 17.57 -31.47 -13.27
N ALA A 133 18.80 -31.62 -13.78
CA ALA A 133 19.71 -30.51 -14.00
C ALA A 133 19.12 -29.48 -14.96
N THR A 134 18.60 -29.93 -16.10
CA THR A 134 18.00 -29.06 -17.12
C THR A 134 16.76 -28.35 -16.58
N LEU A 135 15.88 -29.07 -15.88
CA LEU A 135 14.70 -28.50 -15.22
C LEU A 135 15.10 -27.45 -14.19
N GLY A 136 16.08 -27.75 -13.33
CA GLY A 136 16.56 -26.87 -12.29
C GLY A 136 17.09 -25.55 -12.83
N LEU A 137 17.84 -25.57 -13.93
CA LEU A 137 18.31 -24.37 -14.62
C LEU A 137 17.16 -23.50 -15.14
N PHE A 138 16.15 -24.09 -15.80
CA PHE A 138 15.01 -23.33 -16.30
C PHE A 138 14.15 -22.73 -15.18
N VAL A 139 13.83 -23.53 -14.15
CA VAL A 139 13.06 -23.06 -12.99
C VAL A 139 13.80 -21.94 -12.28
N ALA A 140 15.11 -22.10 -12.06
CA ALA A 140 15.93 -21.06 -11.46
C ALA A 140 15.95 -19.76 -12.26
N ALA A 141 16.14 -19.85 -13.58
CA ALA A 141 16.12 -18.69 -14.46
C ALA A 141 14.81 -17.90 -14.36
N TYR A 142 13.65 -18.57 -14.45
CA TYR A 142 12.36 -17.88 -14.30
C TYR A 142 12.12 -17.34 -12.89
N CYS A 143 12.60 -18.02 -11.85
CA CYS A 143 12.50 -17.52 -10.48
C CYS A 143 13.31 -16.23 -10.29
N PHE A 144 14.53 -16.15 -10.83
CA PHE A 144 15.34 -14.92 -10.78
C PHE A 144 14.76 -13.80 -11.64
N LEU A 145 14.21 -14.12 -12.81
CA LEU A 145 13.49 -13.15 -13.64
C LEU A 145 12.27 -12.57 -12.91
N THR A 146 11.55 -13.42 -12.17
CA THR A 146 10.42 -13.00 -11.33
C THR A 146 10.87 -12.09 -10.21
N ALA A 147 11.91 -12.48 -9.45
CA ALA A 147 12.46 -11.65 -8.38
C ALA A 147 12.97 -10.28 -8.89
N ARG A 148 13.66 -10.26 -10.04
CA ARG A 148 14.15 -9.03 -10.68
C ARG A 148 12.99 -8.10 -11.01
N GLU A 149 11.90 -8.62 -11.58
CA GLU A 149 10.75 -7.80 -11.96
C GLU A 149 10.05 -7.19 -10.73
N THR A 150 9.87 -7.98 -9.67
CA THR A 150 9.31 -7.51 -8.39
C THR A 150 10.15 -6.41 -7.74
N LEU A 151 11.49 -6.51 -7.81
CA LEU A 151 12.42 -5.54 -7.24
C LEU A 151 12.61 -4.28 -8.10
N ALA A 152 12.54 -4.40 -9.43
CA ALA A 152 12.74 -3.27 -10.34
C ALA A 152 11.75 -2.11 -10.06
N ARG A 153 10.55 -2.43 -9.56
CA ARG A 153 9.51 -1.46 -9.23
C ARG A 153 9.53 -0.97 -7.78
N ALA A 154 10.35 -1.58 -6.91
CA ALA A 154 10.42 -1.22 -5.49
C ALA A 154 10.85 0.24 -5.24
N LYS A 155 11.61 0.85 -6.16
CA LYS A 155 12.01 2.26 -6.06
C LYS A 155 10.85 3.25 -6.19
N HIS A 156 9.79 2.88 -6.90
CA HIS A 156 8.65 3.76 -7.18
C HIS A 156 7.46 3.50 -6.25
N GLU A 157 7.39 2.30 -5.67
CA GLU A 157 6.29 1.86 -4.80
C GLU A 157 6.88 1.00 -3.66
N PRO A 158 7.40 1.62 -2.59
CA PRO A 158 8.12 0.91 -1.52
C PRO A 158 7.13 0.20 -0.58
N LEU A 159 6.54 -0.89 -1.08
CA LEU A 159 5.66 -1.78 -0.32
C LEU A 159 6.51 -2.83 0.43
N PRO A 160 6.37 -2.97 1.77
CA PRO A 160 7.18 -3.91 2.56
C PRO A 160 7.11 -5.35 2.05
N SER A 161 5.94 -5.81 1.61
CA SER A 161 5.75 -7.20 1.19
C SER A 161 6.40 -7.56 -0.15
N ARG A 162 6.89 -6.56 -0.92
CA ARG A 162 7.63 -6.81 -2.17
C ARG A 162 8.95 -7.52 -1.95
N THR A 163 9.67 -7.14 -0.89
CA THR A 163 10.96 -7.75 -0.58
C THR A 163 10.77 -9.22 -0.22
N VAL A 164 9.73 -9.53 0.54
CA VAL A 164 9.33 -10.91 0.87
C VAL A 164 9.03 -11.71 -0.39
N ALA A 165 8.22 -11.18 -1.31
CA ALA A 165 7.91 -11.84 -2.58
C ALA A 165 9.17 -12.10 -3.44
N ALA A 166 10.09 -11.13 -3.49
CA ALA A 166 11.34 -11.26 -4.23
C ALA A 166 12.27 -12.30 -3.59
N VAL A 167 12.44 -12.26 -2.27
CA VAL A 167 13.27 -13.21 -1.51
C VAL A 167 12.74 -14.63 -1.65
N ALA A 168 11.42 -14.84 -1.56
CA ALA A 168 10.81 -16.15 -1.76
C ALA A 168 11.15 -16.74 -3.14
N ASN A 169 11.08 -15.92 -4.20
CA ASN A 169 11.46 -16.36 -5.55
C ASN A 169 12.97 -16.56 -5.70
N MET A 170 13.81 -15.72 -5.08
CA MET A 170 15.27 -15.94 -5.08
C MET A 170 15.65 -17.25 -4.38
N LEU A 171 15.10 -17.51 -3.19
CA LEU A 171 15.30 -18.76 -2.46
C LEU A 171 14.88 -19.97 -3.30
N ARG A 172 13.75 -19.87 -4.00
CA ARG A 172 13.28 -20.94 -4.91
C ARG A 172 14.22 -21.15 -6.08
N GLY A 173 14.79 -20.07 -6.63
CA GLY A 173 15.79 -20.15 -7.69
C GLY A 173 17.08 -20.84 -7.22
N PHE A 174 17.59 -20.45 -6.05
CA PHE A 174 18.77 -21.09 -5.45
C PHE A 174 18.53 -22.56 -5.09
N LEU A 175 17.34 -22.89 -4.59
CA LEU A 175 16.94 -24.26 -4.29
C LEU A 175 17.06 -25.16 -5.54
N TRP A 176 16.55 -24.71 -6.68
CA TRP A 176 16.63 -25.47 -7.93
C TRP A 176 18.01 -25.42 -8.60
N LEU A 177 18.81 -24.37 -8.37
CA LEU A 177 20.23 -24.40 -8.74
C LEU A 177 21.01 -25.44 -7.93
N ALA A 178 20.73 -25.57 -6.62
CA ALA A 178 21.38 -26.56 -5.76
C ALA A 178 21.02 -28.00 -6.17
N ALA A 179 19.84 -28.21 -6.74
CA ALA A 179 19.44 -29.51 -7.28
C ALA A 179 20.38 -30.02 -8.40
N VAL A 180 21.04 -29.12 -9.14
CA VAL A 180 21.93 -29.48 -10.26
C VAL A 180 23.17 -30.27 -9.77
N PRO A 181 24.05 -29.72 -8.91
CA PRO A 181 25.20 -30.47 -8.42
C PRO A 181 24.80 -31.65 -7.52
N LEU A 182 23.70 -31.55 -6.77
CA LEU A 182 23.20 -32.68 -5.97
C LEU A 182 22.81 -33.87 -6.86
N SER A 183 22.17 -33.59 -7.99
CA SER A 183 21.78 -34.65 -8.92
C SER A 183 22.95 -35.28 -9.66
N ILE A 184 24.05 -34.55 -9.89
CA ILE A 184 25.20 -35.04 -10.66
C ILE A 184 26.24 -35.71 -9.77
N PHE A 185 26.51 -35.14 -8.58
CA PHE A 185 27.64 -35.54 -7.73
C PHE A 185 27.25 -36.31 -6.48
N VAL A 186 25.98 -36.22 -6.02
CA VAL A 186 25.54 -36.87 -4.78
C VAL A 186 24.73 -38.13 -5.07
N ALA A 187 23.57 -37.99 -5.70
CA ALA A 187 22.72 -39.12 -6.06
C ALA A 187 21.65 -38.70 -7.07
N PRO A 188 21.18 -39.60 -7.95
CA PRO A 188 20.01 -39.33 -8.77
C PRO A 188 18.78 -39.02 -7.88
N PRO A 189 17.83 -38.19 -8.35
CA PRO A 189 16.64 -37.81 -7.59
C PRO A 189 15.78 -39.01 -7.17
N TYR A 190 15.76 -40.02 -8.02
CA TYR A 190 15.11 -41.30 -7.77
C TYR A 190 15.88 -42.41 -8.47
N ALA A 191 15.98 -43.57 -7.82
CA ALA A 191 16.64 -44.75 -8.33
C ALA A 191 15.69 -45.62 -9.18
N ALA A 192 16.27 -46.63 -9.85
CA ALA A 192 15.54 -47.53 -10.74
C ALA A 192 14.54 -48.42 -9.99
N ASP A 193 14.77 -48.65 -8.70
CA ASP A 193 13.88 -49.35 -7.76
C ASP A 193 12.74 -48.47 -7.21
N GLY A 194 12.68 -47.19 -7.62
CA GLY A 194 11.68 -46.23 -7.17
C GLY A 194 12.04 -45.46 -5.90
N ALA A 195 13.16 -45.77 -5.24
CA ALA A 195 13.60 -45.08 -4.04
C ALA A 195 13.91 -43.60 -4.34
N THR A 196 13.46 -42.69 -3.47
CA THR A 196 13.67 -41.25 -3.62
C THR A 196 14.88 -40.79 -2.82
N ALA A 197 15.77 -40.02 -3.42
CA ALA A 197 16.88 -39.44 -2.68
C ALA A 197 16.37 -38.41 -1.66
N HIS A 198 16.89 -38.45 -0.43
CA HIS A 198 16.45 -37.55 0.64
C HIS A 198 16.58 -36.07 0.26
N TRP A 199 17.67 -35.70 -0.44
CA TRP A 199 17.86 -34.33 -0.91
C TRP A 199 16.73 -33.87 -1.84
N PHE A 200 16.23 -34.77 -2.71
CA PHE A 200 15.17 -34.45 -3.65
C PHE A 200 13.83 -34.28 -2.94
N ALA A 201 13.55 -35.12 -1.94
CA ALA A 201 12.37 -34.97 -1.10
C ALA A 201 12.32 -33.60 -0.40
N TYR A 202 13.45 -33.16 0.18
CA TYR A 202 13.54 -31.84 0.81
C TYR A 202 13.38 -30.69 -0.20
N ILE A 203 14.00 -30.79 -1.38
CA ILE A 203 13.84 -29.79 -2.44
C ILE A 203 12.38 -29.73 -2.94
N ALA A 204 11.74 -30.88 -3.16
CA ALA A 204 10.35 -30.92 -3.59
C ALA A 204 9.41 -30.28 -2.56
N LEU A 205 9.58 -30.58 -1.27
CA LEU A 205 8.79 -30.00 -0.19
C LEU A 205 9.03 -28.48 -0.07
N ALA A 206 10.29 -28.05 -0.03
CA ALA A 206 10.65 -26.64 0.03
C ALA A 206 10.13 -25.86 -1.19
N ASN A 207 10.18 -26.44 -2.39
CA ASN A 207 9.61 -25.87 -3.60
C ASN A 207 8.08 -25.68 -3.47
N SER A 208 7.35 -26.66 -2.94
CA SER A 208 5.90 -26.53 -2.67
C SER A 208 5.61 -25.35 -1.74
N MET A 209 6.35 -25.22 -0.65
CA MET A 209 6.18 -24.13 0.32
C MET A 209 6.51 -22.76 -0.29
N LEU A 210 7.57 -22.68 -1.09
CA LEU A 210 7.98 -21.43 -1.74
C LEU A 210 7.01 -20.99 -2.85
N ILE A 211 6.33 -21.91 -3.52
CA ILE A 211 5.23 -21.57 -4.44
C ILE A 211 4.09 -20.90 -3.68
N VAL A 212 3.64 -21.50 -2.57
CA VAL A 212 2.57 -20.93 -1.74
C VAL A 212 2.98 -19.56 -1.21
N LEU A 213 4.20 -19.44 -0.66
CA LEU A 213 4.72 -18.16 -0.19
C LEU A 213 4.77 -17.12 -1.30
N SER A 214 5.25 -17.48 -2.50
CA SER A 214 5.32 -16.55 -3.64
C SER A 214 3.94 -16.06 -4.07
N LEU A 215 2.93 -16.94 -4.10
CA LEU A 215 1.56 -16.57 -4.43
C LEU A 215 0.94 -15.68 -3.33
N VAL A 216 1.07 -16.07 -2.06
CA VAL A 216 0.53 -15.29 -0.93
C VAL A 216 1.19 -13.92 -0.86
N SER A 217 2.51 -13.82 -1.00
CA SER A 217 3.19 -12.53 -1.02
C SER A 217 2.73 -11.65 -2.19
N LEU A 218 2.48 -12.21 -3.37
CA LEU A 218 1.91 -11.45 -4.50
C LEU A 218 0.51 -10.90 -4.17
N LEU A 219 -0.33 -11.69 -3.49
CA LEU A 219 -1.65 -11.25 -3.04
C LEU A 219 -1.57 -10.17 -1.95
N ILE A 220 -0.62 -10.28 -1.02
CA ILE A 220 -0.40 -9.25 0.00
C ILE A 220 0.07 -7.94 -0.66
N VAL A 221 1.00 -7.99 -1.61
CA VAL A 221 1.43 -6.81 -2.37
C VAL A 221 0.26 -6.20 -3.14
N ALA A 222 -0.62 -7.01 -3.72
CA ALA A 222 -1.84 -6.51 -4.37
C ALA A 222 -2.74 -5.74 -3.39
N LYS A 223 -2.96 -6.31 -2.21
CA LYS A 223 -3.74 -5.68 -1.14
C LYS A 223 -3.10 -4.37 -0.64
N GLU A 224 -1.80 -4.39 -0.35
CA GLU A 224 -1.05 -3.21 0.09
C GLU A 224 -1.08 -2.10 -0.95
N ARG A 225 -0.98 -2.44 -2.24
CA ARG A 225 -1.11 -1.48 -3.34
C ARG A 225 -2.50 -0.85 -3.38
N ASP A 226 -3.56 -1.62 -3.19
CA ASP A 226 -4.91 -1.07 -3.17
C ASP A 226 -5.11 -0.17 -1.94
N GLU A 227 -4.65 -0.58 -0.76
CA GLU A 227 -4.64 0.26 0.44
C GLU A 227 -3.83 1.54 0.22
N TRP A 228 -2.66 1.45 -0.42
CA TRP A 228 -1.83 2.60 -0.76
C TRP A 228 -2.55 3.54 -1.71
N ARG A 229 -3.22 3.01 -2.74
CA ARG A 229 -4.03 3.80 -3.68
C ARG A 229 -5.20 4.47 -2.99
N TYR A 230 -5.92 3.80 -2.10
CA TYR A 230 -6.98 4.42 -1.30
C TYR A 230 -6.42 5.51 -0.39
N ARG A 231 -5.25 5.28 0.22
CA ARG A 231 -4.56 6.30 1.00
C ARG A 231 -4.17 7.50 0.13
N LEU A 232 -3.63 7.31 -1.07
CA LEU A 232 -3.25 8.40 -1.97
C LEU A 232 -4.47 9.13 -2.57
N ALA A 233 -5.52 8.41 -2.97
CA ALA A 233 -6.77 9.01 -3.44
C ALA A 233 -7.44 9.87 -2.37
N SER A 234 -7.08 9.65 -1.10
CA SER A 234 -7.48 10.53 -0.01
C SER A 234 -6.76 11.89 -0.02
N GLU A 235 -5.74 12.17 -0.83
CA GLU A 235 -4.89 13.38 -0.73
C GLU A 235 -5.56 14.69 -1.17
N ARG A 236 -6.62 14.60 -1.97
CA ARG A 236 -7.40 15.77 -2.38
C ARG A 236 -8.80 15.70 -1.80
N ASP A 237 -9.35 16.86 -1.50
CA ASP A 237 -10.75 16.98 -1.11
C ASP A 237 -11.64 16.65 -2.34
N PRO A 238 -12.56 15.68 -2.24
CA PRO A 238 -13.33 15.21 -3.40
C PRO A 238 -14.29 16.26 -3.96
N LEU A 239 -14.69 17.25 -3.16
CA LEU A 239 -15.58 18.33 -3.62
C LEU A 239 -14.79 19.45 -4.31
N THR A 240 -13.81 20.02 -3.60
CA THR A 240 -13.10 21.23 -4.05
C THR A 240 -11.88 20.93 -4.92
N ASN A 241 -11.44 19.68 -4.95
CA ASN A 241 -10.18 19.24 -5.56
C ASN A 241 -8.96 20.00 -5.00
N LEU A 242 -9.02 20.60 -3.82
CA LEU A 242 -7.84 21.16 -3.13
C LEU A 242 -7.07 20.05 -2.41
N ALA A 243 -5.87 20.34 -1.90
CA ALA A 243 -5.23 19.46 -0.94
C ALA A 243 -6.17 19.27 0.26
N ASN A 244 -6.22 18.06 0.82
CA ASN A 244 -6.98 17.80 2.03
C ASN A 244 -6.14 18.09 3.29
N ARG A 245 -6.74 17.94 4.48
CA ARG A 245 -6.04 18.11 5.77
C ARG A 245 -4.75 17.31 5.87
N ARG A 246 -4.72 16.05 5.41
CA ARG A 246 -3.54 15.19 5.53
C ARG A 246 -2.40 15.71 4.65
N THR A 247 -2.69 15.99 3.38
CA THR A 247 -1.74 16.54 2.42
C THR A 247 -1.21 17.89 2.90
N PHE A 248 -2.11 18.75 3.41
CA PHE A 248 -1.71 20.02 4.01
C PHE A 248 -0.68 19.83 5.12
N VAL A 249 -0.96 18.95 6.10
CA VAL A 249 -0.04 18.71 7.21
C VAL A 249 1.32 18.18 6.74
N THR A 250 1.34 17.24 5.80
CA THR A 250 2.59 16.68 5.27
C THR A 250 3.40 17.71 4.50
N GLU A 251 2.80 18.41 3.54
CA GLU A 251 3.49 19.38 2.70
C GLU A 251 3.89 20.65 3.48
N ALA A 252 3.04 21.13 4.39
CA ALA A 252 3.34 22.28 5.22
C ALA A 252 4.56 22.02 6.12
N ASN A 253 4.66 20.84 6.72
CA ASN A 253 5.85 20.46 7.50
C ASN A 253 7.11 20.40 6.64
N GLU A 254 7.02 19.89 5.40
CA GLU A 254 8.16 19.90 4.47
C GLU A 254 8.60 21.34 4.15
N ILE A 255 7.65 22.20 3.80
CA ILE A 255 7.89 23.61 3.48
C ILE A 255 8.53 24.32 4.66
N LEU A 256 7.99 24.16 5.87
CA LEU A 256 8.51 24.81 7.09
C LEU A 256 9.93 24.33 7.44
N ARG A 257 10.27 23.07 7.15
CA ARG A 257 11.63 22.55 7.34
C ARG A 257 12.63 23.05 6.30
N GLN A 258 12.18 23.49 5.12
CA GLN A 258 13.05 23.93 4.02
C GLN A 258 13.15 25.45 3.89
N THR A 259 12.14 26.18 4.34
CA THR A 259 12.02 27.62 4.10
C THR A 259 12.91 28.41 5.06
N GLU A 260 13.88 29.11 4.50
CA GLU A 260 14.65 30.15 5.20
C GLU A 260 13.91 31.49 5.10
N GLY A 261 13.90 32.27 6.18
CA GLY A 261 13.18 33.56 6.24
C GLY A 261 11.73 33.49 6.71
N GLY A 262 11.32 32.39 7.34
CA GLY A 262 10.00 32.24 7.96
C GLY A 262 8.85 31.94 6.99
N ALA A 263 7.65 31.82 7.52
CA ALA A 263 6.42 31.60 6.77
C ALA A 263 5.23 32.19 7.51
N SER A 264 4.11 32.41 6.82
CA SER A 264 2.84 32.79 7.46
C SER A 264 1.75 31.77 7.15
N LEU A 265 0.94 31.46 8.16
CA LEU A 265 -0.21 30.58 8.08
C LEU A 265 -1.50 31.39 8.18
N LEU A 266 -2.41 31.17 7.23
CA LEU A 266 -3.78 31.66 7.27
C LEU A 266 -4.73 30.49 7.53
N LEU A 267 -5.68 30.70 8.42
CA LEU A 267 -6.82 29.82 8.67
C LEU A 267 -8.10 30.57 8.31
N PHE A 268 -8.92 29.98 7.44
CA PHE A 268 -10.15 30.57 6.94
C PHE A 268 -11.34 29.76 7.44
N ASP A 269 -12.43 30.46 7.77
CA ASP A 269 -13.72 29.85 8.06
C ASP A 269 -14.85 30.68 7.43
N ILE A 270 -15.70 30.02 6.65
CA ILE A 270 -16.83 30.66 5.97
C ILE A 270 -17.89 31.00 7.01
N ASP A 271 -18.17 32.30 7.15
CA ASP A 271 -19.12 32.79 8.14
C ASP A 271 -20.53 32.29 7.85
N HIS A 272 -21.21 31.83 8.90
CA HIS A 272 -22.60 31.38 8.84
C HIS A 272 -22.86 30.24 7.83
N PHE A 273 -21.85 29.42 7.49
CA PHE A 273 -21.99 28.33 6.52
C PHE A 273 -23.10 27.33 6.88
N LYS A 274 -23.28 27.03 8.16
CA LYS A 274 -24.41 26.23 8.64
C LYS A 274 -25.76 26.84 8.25
N THR A 275 -25.94 28.15 8.41
CA THR A 275 -27.17 28.86 8.00
C THR A 275 -27.41 28.77 6.50
N VAL A 276 -26.34 28.77 5.69
CA VAL A 276 -26.44 28.54 4.24
C VAL A 276 -27.02 27.16 3.95
N ASN A 277 -26.47 26.11 4.58
CA ASN A 277 -26.98 24.74 4.43
C ASN A 277 -28.42 24.60 4.91
N ASP A 278 -28.75 25.20 6.06
CA ASP A 278 -30.07 25.09 6.67
C ASP A 278 -31.15 25.84 5.84
N THR A 279 -30.78 26.94 5.17
CA THR A 279 -31.71 27.79 4.41
C THR A 279 -31.85 27.35 2.95
N TYR A 280 -30.75 26.97 2.29
CA TYR A 280 -30.69 26.71 0.85
C TYR A 280 -30.38 25.24 0.50
N GLY A 281 -30.14 24.39 1.50
CA GLY A 281 -29.81 22.98 1.34
C GLY A 281 -28.32 22.72 1.08
N HIS A 282 -27.90 21.48 1.32
CA HIS A 282 -26.51 21.06 1.17
C HIS A 282 -25.93 21.28 -0.24
N ALA A 283 -26.74 21.16 -1.29
CA ALA A 283 -26.29 21.43 -2.65
C ALA A 283 -25.83 22.89 -2.85
N ALA A 284 -26.50 23.85 -2.20
CA ALA A 284 -26.10 25.25 -2.23
C ALA A 284 -24.83 25.48 -1.41
N GLY A 285 -24.68 24.81 -0.26
CA GLY A 285 -23.44 24.81 0.52
C GLY A 285 -22.24 24.27 -0.27
N ASP A 286 -22.43 23.17 -1.02
CA ASP A 286 -21.39 22.62 -1.89
C ASP A 286 -20.97 23.61 -3.00
N GLN A 287 -21.93 24.33 -3.59
CA GLN A 287 -21.63 25.39 -4.55
C GLN A 287 -20.88 26.55 -3.90
N ALA A 288 -21.22 26.93 -2.66
CA ALA A 288 -20.50 27.97 -1.94
C ALA A 288 -19.04 27.57 -1.67
N LEU A 289 -18.78 26.32 -1.28
CA LEU A 289 -17.43 25.78 -1.09
C LEU A 289 -16.63 25.74 -2.39
N LEU A 290 -17.26 25.33 -3.50
CA LEU A 290 -16.64 25.33 -4.83
C LEU A 290 -16.30 26.75 -5.30
N ALA A 291 -17.21 27.71 -5.13
CA ALA A 291 -17.00 29.10 -5.50
C ALA A 291 -15.88 29.73 -4.66
N PHE A 292 -15.91 29.53 -3.35
CA PHE A 292 -14.88 29.97 -2.41
C PHE A 292 -13.50 29.43 -2.80
N SER A 293 -13.42 28.13 -3.04
CA SER A 293 -12.16 27.45 -3.39
C SER A 293 -11.56 28.03 -4.68
N ARG A 294 -12.39 28.21 -5.71
CA ARG A 294 -11.94 28.79 -7.00
C ARG A 294 -11.52 30.25 -6.85
N ALA A 295 -12.26 31.04 -6.07
CA ALA A 295 -11.95 32.45 -5.87
C ALA A 295 -10.57 32.64 -5.21
N ILE A 296 -10.23 31.79 -4.24
CA ILE A 296 -8.93 31.84 -3.59
C ILE A 296 -7.83 31.24 -4.47
N ASP A 297 -8.02 30.02 -4.99
CA ASP A 297 -6.97 29.28 -5.72
C ASP A 297 -6.43 30.06 -6.93
N GLN A 298 -7.28 30.81 -7.63
CA GLN A 298 -6.87 31.67 -8.76
C GLN A 298 -6.00 32.86 -8.36
N ARG A 299 -6.02 33.28 -7.09
CA ARG A 299 -5.27 34.42 -6.56
C ARG A 299 -3.97 34.00 -5.89
N MET A 300 -3.76 32.70 -5.67
CA MET A 300 -2.60 32.19 -4.96
C MET A 300 -1.39 32.03 -5.91
N PRO A 301 -0.21 32.60 -5.57
CA PRO A 301 1.02 32.36 -6.31
C PRO A 301 1.43 30.88 -6.31
N LYS A 302 2.13 30.46 -7.36
CA LYS A 302 2.79 29.14 -7.39
C LYS A 302 3.79 29.04 -6.24
N GLY A 303 3.67 27.99 -5.44
CA GLY A 303 4.55 27.73 -4.29
C GLY A 303 3.90 28.01 -2.93
N TRP A 304 2.68 28.56 -2.90
CA TRP A 304 1.87 28.55 -1.68
C TRP A 304 1.04 27.26 -1.61
N LEU A 305 0.79 26.80 -0.38
CA LEU A 305 0.04 25.58 -0.14
C LEU A 305 -1.36 25.95 0.35
N PHE A 306 -2.39 25.65 -0.44
CA PHE A 306 -3.79 25.92 -0.10
C PHE A 306 -4.59 24.61 -0.02
N ALA A 307 -5.35 24.44 1.04
CA ALA A 307 -6.04 23.20 1.35
C ALA A 307 -7.39 23.42 2.04
N ARG A 308 -8.31 22.46 1.88
CA ARG A 308 -9.50 22.33 2.71
C ARG A 308 -9.19 21.37 3.86
N ILE A 309 -9.28 21.86 5.08
CA ILE A 309 -8.86 21.12 6.29
C ILE A 309 -10.05 20.64 7.15
N GLY A 310 -11.25 21.15 6.88
CA GLY A 310 -12.49 20.82 7.60
C GLY A 310 -13.73 21.00 6.72
N GLY A 311 -14.90 21.06 7.35
CA GLY A 311 -16.20 21.24 6.66
C GLY A 311 -16.25 22.55 5.88
N GLU A 312 -16.17 23.67 6.59
CA GLU A 312 -16.08 25.03 6.04
C GLU A 312 -14.71 25.71 6.25
N GLU A 313 -13.73 24.93 6.69
CA GLU A 313 -12.41 25.43 7.09
C GLU A 313 -11.34 25.18 6.02
N PHE A 314 -10.55 26.21 5.74
CA PHE A 314 -9.44 26.15 4.80
C PHE A 314 -8.16 26.68 5.44
N ALA A 315 -7.01 26.27 4.91
CA ALA A 315 -5.71 26.75 5.36
C ALA A 315 -4.82 27.12 4.19
N CYS A 316 -4.03 28.18 4.35
CA CYS A 316 -2.99 28.57 3.40
C CYS A 316 -1.66 28.79 4.10
N LEU A 317 -0.62 28.07 3.67
CA LEU A 317 0.75 28.32 4.10
C LEU A 317 1.50 29.11 3.02
N MET A 318 2.07 30.24 3.42
CA MET A 318 2.76 31.19 2.56
C MET A 318 4.24 31.27 2.97
N PRO A 319 5.16 30.61 2.24
CA PRO A 319 6.59 30.65 2.53
C PRO A 319 7.15 32.06 2.30
N ARG A 320 8.13 32.48 3.12
CA ARG A 320 8.86 33.76 2.97
C ARG A 320 7.95 34.99 2.99
N MET A 321 6.91 34.94 3.82
CA MET A 321 5.95 36.02 4.01
C MET A 321 5.90 36.40 5.48
N SER A 322 6.10 37.68 5.77
CA SER A 322 5.96 38.23 7.12
C SER A 322 4.49 38.38 7.51
N ALA A 323 4.21 38.51 8.81
CA ALA A 323 2.84 38.76 9.29
C ALA A 323 2.17 39.97 8.60
N GLN A 324 2.91 41.06 8.40
CA GLN A 324 2.36 42.27 7.77
C GLN A 324 1.98 42.05 6.31
N GLN A 325 2.80 41.31 5.56
CA GLN A 325 2.48 40.93 4.18
C GLN A 325 1.28 39.97 4.14
N ALA A 326 1.23 39.03 5.08
CA ALA A 326 0.14 38.07 5.23
C ALA A 326 -1.21 38.76 5.51
N ILE A 327 -1.23 39.80 6.36
CA ILE A 327 -2.43 40.60 6.64
C ILE A 327 -2.96 41.27 5.36
N ALA A 328 -2.07 41.90 4.58
CA ALA A 328 -2.49 42.57 3.34
C ALA A 328 -3.09 41.60 2.34
N VAL A 329 -2.51 40.39 2.22
CA VAL A 329 -3.05 39.31 1.38
C VAL A 329 -4.40 38.84 1.90
N ALA A 330 -4.52 38.59 3.21
CA ALA A 330 -5.75 38.13 3.83
C ALA A 330 -6.91 39.12 3.65
N GLU A 331 -6.67 40.42 3.83
CA GLU A 331 -7.70 41.45 3.62
C GLU A 331 -8.16 41.51 2.17
N ASN A 332 -7.23 41.41 1.22
CA ASN A 332 -7.57 41.35 -0.21
C ASN A 332 -8.43 40.11 -0.54
N LEU A 333 -8.09 38.94 0.03
CA LEU A 333 -8.87 37.73 -0.13
C LEU A 333 -10.26 37.88 0.50
N ARG A 334 -10.35 38.43 1.72
CA ARG A 334 -11.61 38.66 2.43
C ARG A 334 -12.56 39.53 1.63
N LEU A 335 -12.08 40.66 1.09
CA LEU A 335 -12.86 41.54 0.24
C LEU A 335 -13.32 40.83 -1.04
N ALA A 336 -12.42 40.10 -1.71
CA ALA A 336 -12.77 39.34 -2.91
C ALA A 336 -13.84 38.26 -2.68
N ILE A 337 -13.85 37.66 -1.49
CA ILE A 337 -14.87 36.66 -1.10
C ILE A 337 -16.21 37.34 -0.79
N ALA A 338 -16.19 38.49 -0.11
CA ALA A 338 -17.40 39.26 0.18
C ALA A 338 -18.11 39.77 -1.10
N ASP A 339 -17.34 40.04 -2.16
CA ASP A 339 -17.83 40.48 -3.47
C ASP A 339 -18.10 39.32 -4.44
N MET A 340 -17.89 38.07 -4.02
CA MET A 340 -18.09 36.91 -4.88
C MET A 340 -19.58 36.70 -5.20
N VAL A 341 -19.88 36.54 -6.50
CA VAL A 341 -21.21 36.14 -6.97
C VAL A 341 -21.22 34.64 -7.23
N MET A 342 -22.19 33.92 -6.66
CA MET A 342 -22.33 32.48 -6.83
C MET A 342 -23.34 32.16 -7.94
N PRO A 343 -22.92 31.51 -9.04
CA PRO A 343 -23.82 31.12 -10.11
C PRO A 343 -24.92 30.19 -9.59
N GLY A 344 -26.19 30.55 -9.86
CA GLY A 344 -27.36 29.77 -9.45
C GLY A 344 -27.93 30.12 -8.07
N VAL A 345 -27.24 30.91 -7.25
CA VAL A 345 -27.74 31.43 -5.96
C VAL A 345 -27.30 32.89 -5.78
N GLU A 346 -27.68 33.75 -6.73
CA GLU A 346 -27.14 35.12 -6.86
C GLU A 346 -27.42 36.03 -5.64
N THR A 347 -28.42 35.71 -4.83
CA THR A 347 -28.75 36.44 -3.60
C THR A 347 -27.92 36.00 -2.39
N LEU A 348 -27.21 34.87 -2.49
CA LEU A 348 -26.40 34.34 -1.40
C LEU A 348 -25.07 35.11 -1.34
N ARG A 349 -24.87 35.82 -0.23
CA ARG A 349 -23.58 36.43 0.12
C ARG A 349 -22.97 35.69 1.28
N VAL A 350 -21.70 35.35 1.17
CA VAL A 350 -20.91 34.75 2.25
C VAL A 350 -19.73 35.64 2.53
N THR A 351 -19.34 35.70 3.81
CA THR A 351 -18.12 36.35 4.26
C THR A 351 -17.19 35.31 4.86
N VAL A 352 -15.96 35.71 5.15
CA VAL A 352 -14.96 34.83 5.75
C VAL A 352 -14.29 35.53 6.92
N SER A 353 -14.06 34.78 7.98
CA SER A 353 -13.18 35.18 9.07
C SER A 353 -11.81 34.53 8.87
N ILE A 354 -10.72 35.28 9.09
CA ILE A 354 -9.36 34.81 8.83
C ILE A 354 -8.47 35.01 10.06
N GLY A 355 -7.90 33.93 10.57
CA GLY A 355 -6.84 33.95 11.58
C GLY A 355 -5.46 33.82 10.94
N ILE A 356 -4.49 34.61 11.42
CA ILE A 356 -3.12 34.64 10.89
C ILE A 356 -2.14 34.33 12.00
N CYS A 357 -1.12 33.53 11.70
CA CYS A 357 0.06 33.37 12.54
C CYS A 357 1.33 33.38 11.70
N GLU A 358 2.40 33.97 12.22
CA GLU A 358 3.73 33.95 11.61
C GLU A 358 4.60 32.86 12.27
N ALA A 359 5.30 32.12 11.43
CA ALA A 359 6.40 31.24 11.78
C ALA A 359 7.71 32.04 11.62
N PRO A 360 8.29 32.55 12.71
CA PRO A 360 9.41 33.48 12.62
C PRO A 360 10.69 32.78 12.13
N GLU A 361 10.83 31.48 12.40
CA GLU A 361 12.03 30.72 12.11
C GLU A 361 11.75 29.39 11.40
N ARG A 362 12.77 28.91 10.69
CA ARG A 362 12.76 27.61 10.02
C ARG A 362 12.53 26.48 11.03
N GLY A 363 11.66 25.53 10.69
CA GLY A 363 11.36 24.38 11.54
C GLY A 363 10.39 24.66 12.68
N THR A 364 9.75 25.84 12.72
CA THR A 364 8.59 26.08 13.60
C THR A 364 7.54 24.97 13.38
N GLY A 365 7.07 24.36 14.47
CA GLY A 365 6.13 23.25 14.39
C GLY A 365 4.75 23.67 13.86
N LEU A 366 4.24 22.94 12.85
CA LEU A 366 2.94 23.24 12.24
C LEU A 366 1.78 23.21 13.24
N ASP A 367 1.79 22.28 14.19
CA ASP A 367 0.72 22.16 15.19
C ASP A 367 0.59 23.42 16.05
N THR A 368 1.72 24.04 16.40
CA THR A 368 1.75 25.31 17.12
C THR A 368 1.17 26.44 16.27
N LEU A 369 1.55 26.51 14.99
CA LEU A 369 1.02 27.54 14.07
C LEU A 369 -0.48 27.40 13.87
N LEU A 370 -0.98 26.18 13.70
CA LEU A 370 -2.41 25.90 13.57
C LEU A 370 -3.17 26.33 14.82
N ALA A 371 -2.68 26.00 16.02
CA ALA A 371 -3.30 26.41 17.27
C ALA A 371 -3.32 27.94 17.44
N SER A 372 -2.23 28.63 17.08
CA SER A 372 -2.15 30.09 17.12
C SER A 372 -3.07 30.76 16.10
N ALA A 373 -3.12 30.26 14.86
CA ALA A 373 -4.03 30.76 13.84
C ALA A 373 -5.50 30.52 14.20
N ASP A 374 -5.82 29.38 14.83
CA ASP A 374 -7.16 29.07 15.33
C ASP A 374 -7.60 30.05 16.46
N ALA A 375 -6.71 30.36 17.41
CA ALA A 375 -7.00 31.37 18.43
C ALA A 375 -7.27 32.76 17.82
N ALA A 376 -6.53 33.14 16.78
CA ALA A 376 -6.77 34.39 16.05
C ALA A 376 -8.11 34.36 15.27
N LEU A 377 -8.42 33.23 14.64
CA LEU A 377 -9.68 33.02 13.92
C LEU A 377 -10.89 33.08 14.87
N TYR A 378 -10.77 32.48 16.06
CA TYR A 378 -11.78 32.56 17.10
C TYR A 378 -12.08 34.01 17.49
N ARG A 379 -11.03 34.84 17.66
CA ARG A 379 -11.19 36.28 17.90
C ARG A 379 -11.86 37.00 16.74
N ALA A 380 -11.50 36.69 15.50
CA ALA A 380 -12.15 37.28 14.33
C ALA A 380 -13.67 36.99 14.34
N LYS A 381 -14.07 35.78 14.75
CA LYS A 381 -15.49 35.44 14.92
C LYS A 381 -16.16 36.18 16.09
N ALA A 382 -15.45 36.39 17.19
CA ALA A 382 -15.93 37.13 18.36
C ALA A 382 -16.11 38.63 18.08
N ASP A 383 -15.22 39.22 17.27
CA ASP A 383 -15.21 40.63 16.90
C ASP A 383 -16.24 41.00 15.81
N GLY A 384 -17.20 40.11 15.56
CA GLY A 384 -18.30 40.37 14.61
C GLY A 384 -18.12 39.73 13.24
N ARG A 385 -17.16 38.81 13.06
CA ARG A 385 -16.90 38.08 11.80
C ARG A 385 -16.46 38.99 10.64
N ASN A 386 -16.31 38.44 9.44
CA ASN A 386 -15.91 39.18 8.24
C ASN A 386 -14.68 40.08 8.47
N CYS A 387 -13.68 39.56 9.18
CA CYS A 387 -12.47 40.32 9.50
C CYS A 387 -11.24 39.40 9.60
N VAL A 388 -10.07 40.04 9.56
CA VAL A 388 -8.77 39.39 9.71
C VAL A 388 -8.22 39.69 11.11
N ARG A 389 -7.65 38.67 11.77
CA ARG A 389 -6.94 38.83 13.04
C ARG A 389 -5.58 38.15 13.00
N LEU A 390 -4.57 38.87 13.47
CA LEU A 390 -3.24 38.31 13.73
C LEU A 390 -3.20 37.72 15.14
N TYR A 391 -2.53 36.58 15.27
CA TYR A 391 -2.24 36.01 16.57
C TYR A 391 -1.27 36.91 17.35
N GLU A 392 -1.76 37.46 18.46
CA GLU A 392 -0.96 38.20 19.42
C GLU A 392 -0.82 37.39 20.73
N PRO A 393 0.40 36.96 21.09
CA PRO A 393 0.64 36.19 22.32
C PRO A 393 0.21 36.91 23.60
N SER A 394 0.31 38.24 23.64
CA SER A 394 0.04 39.09 24.82
C SER A 394 -1.46 39.29 25.10
N ALA A 395 -2.29 39.37 24.06
CA ALA A 395 -3.71 39.64 24.21
C ALA A 395 -4.47 38.48 24.90
N LEU A 396 -4.02 37.22 24.74
CA LEU A 396 -4.67 36.05 25.37
C LEU A 396 -4.51 36.05 26.90
N LEU A 397 -3.35 36.53 27.38
CA LEU A 397 -3.10 36.71 28.80
C LEU A 397 -3.94 37.86 29.38
N SER A 398 -4.22 38.90 28.58
CA SER A 398 -5.06 40.02 29.01
C SER A 398 -6.54 39.66 29.08
N GLU A 399 -7.06 38.89 28.12
CA GLU A 399 -8.46 38.42 28.12
C GLU A 399 -8.71 37.36 29.20
N ALA A 400 -7.77 36.41 29.40
CA ALA A 400 -7.84 35.46 30.51
C ALA A 400 -7.74 36.19 31.87
N GLY A 401 -6.91 37.23 31.95
CA GLY A 401 -6.82 38.11 33.12
C GLY A 401 -8.11 38.88 33.38
N GLN A 402 -8.75 39.44 32.34
CA GLN A 402 -10.02 40.15 32.48
C GLN A 402 -11.20 39.22 32.82
N ALA A 403 -11.27 38.03 32.24
CA ALA A 403 -12.26 37.01 32.58
C ALA A 403 -12.12 36.53 34.05
N LEU A 404 -10.89 36.47 34.58
CA LEU A 404 -10.65 36.21 36.01
C LEU A 404 -11.01 37.40 36.92
N VAL A 405 -10.91 38.64 36.43
CA VAL A 405 -11.21 39.85 37.21
C VAL A 405 -12.73 40.14 37.27
N VAL A 406 -13.50 39.70 36.29
CA VAL A 406 -14.98 39.86 36.26
C VAL A 406 -15.71 38.80 37.13
N ALA A 407 -15.01 37.76 37.59
CA ALA A 407 -15.53 36.84 38.61
C ALA A 407 -15.43 37.47 40.02
N ASP A 408 -16.42 38.29 40.37
CA ASP A 408 -16.54 38.94 41.68
C ASP A 408 -16.47 37.90 42.84
N PRO A 409 -15.75 38.17 43.95
CA PRO A 409 -15.67 37.23 45.06
C PRO A 409 -17.00 37.22 45.82
N MET A 410 -17.71 36.10 45.78
CA MET A 410 -18.88 35.83 46.63
C MET A 410 -18.64 36.28 48.09
N PRO A 411 -19.60 36.98 48.74
CA PRO A 411 -19.44 37.44 50.10
C PRO A 411 -19.38 36.25 51.07
N ARG A 412 -18.33 36.23 51.91
CA ARG A 412 -18.14 35.22 52.96
C ARG A 412 -19.35 35.18 53.90
N ARG A 413 -20.23 34.19 53.73
CA ARG A 413 -21.23 33.82 54.76
C ARG A 413 -20.52 33.13 55.92
N GLY A 414 -20.73 33.66 57.11
CA GLY A 414 -20.13 33.19 58.36
C GLY A 414 -20.44 31.72 58.67
N LEU A 415 -19.43 31.03 59.19
CA LEU A 415 -19.54 29.69 59.75
C LEU A 415 -20.47 29.69 60.97
N VAL A 416 -21.66 29.10 60.81
CA VAL A 416 -22.52 28.73 61.92
C VAL A 416 -21.90 27.53 62.64
N ARG A 417 -21.51 27.74 63.90
CA ARG A 417 -21.16 26.70 64.87
C ARG A 417 -22.40 25.84 65.13
N MET A 418 -22.41 24.60 64.64
CA MET A 418 -23.33 23.57 65.16
C MET A 418 -22.63 22.78 66.26
N GLY A 419 -23.11 22.95 67.49
CA GLY A 419 -22.68 22.19 68.66
C GLY A 419 -23.22 20.76 68.62
N ARG A 420 -22.37 19.80 68.96
CA ARG A 420 -22.77 18.45 69.37
C ARG A 420 -23.16 18.47 70.86
N ARG A 421 -24.41 18.12 71.17
CA ARG A 421 -24.82 17.56 72.47
C ARG A 421 -25.47 16.20 72.23
N ILE A 422 -24.68 15.17 72.53
CA ILE A 422 -24.97 13.93 73.27
C ILE A 422 -26.45 13.51 73.40
N ALA A 423 -26.78 12.35 72.86
CA ALA A 423 -27.33 11.19 73.59
C ALA A 423 -26.90 9.91 72.87
#